data_AF-A0A359M2W3-F1
#
_entry.id   AF-A0A359M2W3-F1
#
_cell.length_a   1.000
_cell.length_b   1.000
_cell.length_c   1.000
_cell.angle_alpha   90.00
_cell.angle_beta   90.00
_cell.angle_gamma   90.00
#
_symmetry.space_group_name_H-M   'P 1'
#
loop_
_entity.id
_entity.type
_entity.pdbx_description
1 polymer ?
#
loop_
_entity_poly.entity_id
_entity_poly.type
_entity_poly.pdbx_seq_one_letter_code
_entity_poly.pdbx_strand_id
1 'polypeptide(L)'
;VGGRAAVVRATSGNQVTFTVPEVGNGLAVVTLTAAGATSLPSLLYIETPPPAVPPLVASVLAEGSIAITPFRPARRGENLGAMSFNVADANGNLPDRSRLRILVGDVEHQVTAITPNQQFGSTMLTFTLSNSVPTGEQQLRLTLDGRSSLPLYIPVR
;
A
#
# COMPACT_ATOMS: atom_id res chain seq x y z
N VAL A 1 -1.60 -28.08 -13.33
CA VAL A 1 -1.40 -27.50 -11.99
C VAL A 1 -2.74 -27.51 -11.27
N GLY A 2 -2.89 -28.26 -10.19
CA GLY A 2 -4.15 -28.31 -9.44
C GLY A 2 -5.36 -28.71 -10.29
N GLY A 3 -5.18 -29.65 -11.22
CA GLY A 3 -6.23 -30.10 -12.16
C GLY A 3 -6.50 -29.15 -13.33
N ARG A 4 -5.84 -27.98 -13.41
CA ARG A 4 -5.97 -27.03 -14.53
C ARG A 4 -4.76 -27.07 -15.46
N ALA A 5 -5.00 -26.90 -16.76
CA ALA A 5 -3.94 -26.74 -17.76
C ALA A 5 -3.19 -25.42 -17.51
N ALA A 6 -1.86 -25.46 -17.56
CA ALA A 6 -1.00 -24.29 -17.43
C ALA A 6 -0.47 -23.87 -18.82
N VAL A 7 -0.28 -22.57 -19.02
CA VAL A 7 0.28 -22.05 -20.27
C VAL A 7 1.80 -22.06 -20.18
N VAL A 8 2.47 -22.85 -21.02
CA VAL A 8 3.93 -22.84 -21.14
C VAL A 8 4.35 -21.55 -21.85
N ARG A 9 5.29 -20.81 -21.25
CA ARG A 9 5.83 -19.56 -21.79
C ARG A 9 7.16 -19.77 -22.49
N ALA A 10 8.00 -20.66 -21.97
CA ALA A 10 9.31 -20.93 -22.51
C ALA A 10 9.79 -22.33 -22.12
N THR A 11 10.64 -22.88 -22.95
CA THR A 11 11.39 -24.10 -22.68
C THR A 11 12.85 -23.85 -23.02
N SER A 12 13.75 -24.12 -22.08
CA SER A 12 15.19 -23.96 -22.28
C SER A 12 15.92 -25.12 -21.61
N GLY A 13 16.60 -25.95 -22.40
CA GLY A 13 17.20 -27.19 -21.91
C GLY A 13 16.17 -28.04 -21.15
N ASN A 14 16.48 -28.37 -19.89
CA ASN A 14 15.63 -29.15 -18.99
C ASN A 14 14.70 -28.28 -18.12
N GLN A 15 14.48 -27.02 -18.47
CA GLN A 15 13.61 -26.10 -17.73
C GLN A 15 12.38 -25.72 -18.54
N VAL A 16 11.22 -25.74 -17.87
CA VAL A 16 9.93 -25.28 -18.41
C VAL A 16 9.44 -24.11 -17.57
N THR A 17 9.26 -22.96 -18.19
CA THR A 17 8.60 -21.80 -17.57
C THR A 17 7.15 -21.80 -17.99
N PHE A 18 6.23 -21.73 -17.04
CA PHE A 18 4.79 -21.71 -17.29
C PHE A 18 4.09 -20.69 -16.40
N THR A 19 2.90 -20.26 -16.80
CA THR A 19 2.00 -19.48 -15.94
C THR A 19 1.12 -20.41 -15.13
N VAL A 20 1.16 -20.24 -13.81
CA VAL A 20 0.23 -20.91 -12.90
C VAL A 20 -1.18 -20.36 -13.19
N PRO A 21 -2.14 -21.21 -13.57
CA PRO A 21 -3.53 -20.77 -13.74
C PRO A 21 -4.08 -20.33 -12.39
N GLU A 22 -5.09 -19.46 -12.38
CA GLU A 22 -5.74 -19.04 -11.13
C GLU A 22 -6.24 -20.28 -10.38
N VAL A 23 -5.65 -20.56 -9.23
CA VAL A 23 -5.99 -21.66 -8.32
C VAL A 23 -5.90 -21.12 -6.90
N GLY A 24 -6.70 -21.67 -5.99
CA GLY A 24 -6.67 -21.25 -4.59
C GLY A 24 -5.33 -21.54 -3.92
N ASN A 25 -5.10 -20.89 -2.76
CA ASN A 25 -3.93 -21.14 -1.93
C ASN A 25 -3.84 -22.62 -1.51
N GLY A 26 -2.62 -23.13 -1.37
CA GLY A 26 -2.35 -24.48 -0.89
C GLY A 26 -1.46 -25.28 -1.83
N LEU A 27 -1.43 -26.60 -1.60
CA LEU A 27 -0.63 -27.52 -2.40
C LEU A 27 -1.33 -27.83 -3.74
N ALA A 28 -0.63 -27.59 -4.84
CA ALA A 28 -1.03 -27.98 -6.17
C ALA A 28 -0.13 -29.08 -6.72
N VAL A 29 -0.74 -30.11 -7.28
CA VAL A 29 -0.01 -31.14 -8.04
C VAL A 29 0.28 -30.61 -9.44
N VAL A 30 1.53 -30.74 -9.86
CA VAL A 30 2.03 -30.36 -11.19
C VAL A 30 2.54 -31.62 -11.89
N THR A 31 2.04 -31.86 -13.08
CA THR A 31 2.50 -32.91 -13.99
C THR A 31 2.85 -32.27 -15.32
N LEU A 32 3.92 -32.75 -15.94
CA LEU A 32 4.34 -32.37 -17.27
C LEU A 32 4.07 -33.53 -18.21
N THR A 33 3.34 -33.28 -19.30
CA THR A 33 3.17 -34.23 -20.39
C THR A 33 3.88 -33.70 -21.62
N ALA A 34 4.86 -34.44 -22.13
CA ALA A 34 5.65 -34.09 -23.30
C ALA A 34 5.85 -35.32 -24.19
N ALA A 35 5.56 -35.20 -25.49
CA ALA A 35 5.70 -36.28 -26.47
C ALA A 35 5.04 -37.62 -26.04
N GLY A 36 3.89 -37.54 -25.36
CA GLY A 36 3.15 -38.72 -24.88
C GLY A 36 3.68 -39.33 -23.57
N ALA A 37 4.81 -38.85 -23.04
CA ALA A 37 5.31 -39.23 -21.73
C ALA A 37 4.81 -38.26 -20.65
N THR A 38 4.47 -38.78 -19.47
CA THR A 38 4.06 -37.98 -18.31
C THR A 38 5.09 -38.09 -17.21
N SER A 39 5.49 -36.95 -16.65
CA SER A 39 6.42 -36.88 -15.52
C SER A 39 5.80 -37.42 -14.24
N LEU A 40 6.64 -37.73 -13.25
CA LEU A 40 6.18 -37.89 -11.88
C LEU A 40 5.53 -36.59 -11.37
N PRO A 41 4.51 -36.69 -10.49
CA PRO A 41 3.87 -35.53 -9.92
C PRO A 41 4.85 -34.76 -9.02
N SER A 42 4.91 -33.45 -9.20
CA SER A 42 5.60 -32.52 -8.31
C SER A 42 4.58 -31.73 -7.51
N LEU A 43 4.93 -31.40 -6.26
CA LEU A 43 4.10 -30.55 -5.42
C LEU A 43 4.60 -29.11 -5.50
N LEU A 44 3.70 -28.19 -5.83
CA LEU A 44 3.92 -26.76 -5.79
C LEU A 44 3.07 -26.18 -4.66
N TYR A 45 3.69 -25.51 -3.69
CA TYR A 45 2.93 -24.70 -2.74
C TYR A 45 2.63 -23.35 -3.37
N ILE A 46 1.34 -23.02 -3.45
CA ILE A 46 0.85 -21.77 -4.01
C ILE A 46 0.34 -20.92 -2.86
N GLU A 47 0.97 -19.78 -2.68
CA GLU A 47 0.54 -18.78 -1.71
C GLU A 47 0.27 -17.48 -2.47
N THR A 48 -1.00 -17.09 -2.51
CA THR A 48 -1.36 -15.73 -2.90
C THR A 48 -1.02 -14.82 -1.73
N PRO A 49 -0.21 -13.77 -1.91
CA PRO A 49 0.05 -12.82 -0.85
C PRO A 49 -1.28 -12.23 -0.35
N PRO A 50 -1.43 -11.97 0.96
CA PRO A 50 -2.62 -11.33 1.49
C PRO A 50 -2.91 -10.02 0.74
N PRO A 51 -4.19 -9.65 0.52
CA PRO A 51 -4.51 -8.37 -0.07
C PRO A 51 -3.92 -7.26 0.79
N ALA A 52 -3.14 -6.37 0.18
CA ALA A 52 -2.43 -5.34 0.90
C ALA A 52 -3.43 -4.35 1.53
N VAL A 53 -3.48 -4.31 2.87
CA VAL A 53 -4.42 -3.48 3.64
C VAL A 53 -4.21 -1.99 3.29
N PRO A 54 -5.25 -1.23 2.89
CA PRO A 54 -5.11 0.18 2.57
C PRO A 54 -4.46 0.98 3.71
N PRO A 55 -3.75 2.08 3.39
CA PRO A 55 -3.22 2.95 4.41
C PRO A 55 -4.36 3.55 5.23
N LEU A 56 -4.11 3.84 6.50
CA LEU A 56 -5.06 4.49 7.40
C LEU A 56 -4.41 5.74 7.97
N VAL A 57 -5.07 6.90 7.87
CA VAL A 57 -4.64 8.10 8.59
C VAL A 57 -5.45 8.21 9.87
N ALA A 58 -4.77 8.13 11.02
CA ALA A 58 -5.42 8.13 12.32
C ALA A 58 -5.55 9.54 12.90
N SER A 59 -4.56 10.40 12.65
CA SER A 59 -4.58 11.78 13.12
C SER A 59 -3.66 12.66 12.28
N VAL A 60 -3.91 13.97 12.34
CA VAL A 60 -3.04 15.00 11.79
C VAL A 60 -2.55 15.88 12.92
N LEU A 61 -1.26 16.10 12.95
CA LEU A 61 -0.57 16.92 13.92
C LEU A 61 0.10 18.09 13.20
N ALA A 62 0.16 19.24 13.83
CA ALA A 62 1.08 20.29 13.47
C ALA A 62 2.47 20.03 14.08
N GLU A 63 3.42 20.90 13.76
CA GLU A 63 4.73 20.94 14.41
C GLU A 63 4.60 20.94 15.95
N GLY A 64 5.53 20.24 16.62
CA GLY A 64 5.48 20.04 18.07
C GLY A 64 4.42 19.04 18.55
N SER A 65 3.90 18.18 17.65
CA SER A 65 2.91 17.13 17.96
C SER A 65 1.56 17.66 18.47
N ILE A 66 1.17 18.86 18.04
CA ILE A 66 -0.10 19.49 18.42
C ILE A 66 -1.20 18.97 17.49
N ALA A 67 -2.23 18.33 18.03
CA ALA A 67 -3.33 17.80 17.23
C ALA A 67 -4.11 18.90 16.49
N ILE A 68 -4.43 18.62 15.22
CA ILE A 68 -5.37 19.44 14.43
C ILE A 68 -6.79 19.15 14.89
N THR A 69 -7.49 20.19 15.34
CA THR A 69 -8.84 20.12 15.92
C THR A 69 -9.65 21.39 15.56
N PRO A 70 -10.96 21.46 15.79
CA PRO A 70 -11.71 22.69 15.50
C PRO A 70 -11.20 23.93 16.26
N PHE A 71 -10.60 23.74 17.45
CA PHE A 71 -9.98 24.82 18.24
C PHE A 71 -8.55 25.14 17.81
N ARG A 72 -7.92 24.21 17.08
CA ARG A 72 -6.62 24.38 16.44
C ARG A 72 -6.71 23.91 14.98
N PRO A 73 -7.33 24.69 14.09
CA PRO A 73 -7.37 24.34 12.68
C PRO A 73 -5.96 24.35 12.07
N ALA A 74 -5.76 23.51 11.06
CA ALA A 74 -4.56 23.54 10.25
C ALA A 74 -4.48 24.87 9.49
N ARG A 75 -3.29 25.47 9.44
CA ARG A 75 -3.07 26.71 8.69
C ARG A 75 -2.51 26.38 7.33
N ARG A 76 -2.96 27.10 6.30
CA ARG A 76 -2.33 27.02 4.99
C ARG A 76 -0.84 27.44 5.07
N GLY A 77 0.01 26.72 4.35
CA GLY A 77 1.48 26.86 4.39
C GLY A 77 2.15 26.17 5.57
N GLU A 78 1.40 25.52 6.46
CA GLU A 78 1.94 24.86 7.65
C GLU A 78 2.49 23.46 7.35
N ASN A 79 3.57 23.09 8.05
CA ASN A 79 4.05 21.71 8.07
C ASN A 79 3.17 20.86 8.99
N LEU A 80 2.59 19.81 8.43
CA LEU A 80 1.73 18.86 9.11
C LEU A 80 2.37 17.48 9.09
N GLY A 81 2.11 16.71 10.15
CA GLY A 81 2.40 15.28 10.24
C GLY A 81 1.11 14.47 10.26
N ALA A 82 0.91 13.61 9.27
CA ALA A 82 -0.17 12.63 9.25
C ALA A 82 0.32 11.32 9.87
N MET A 83 -0.18 11.00 11.07
CA MET A 83 0.08 9.70 11.71
C MET A 83 -0.72 8.64 11.00
N SER A 84 -0.01 7.69 10.39
CA SER A 84 -0.59 6.72 9.48
C SER A 84 -0.19 5.29 9.81
N PHE A 85 -1.08 4.34 9.56
CA PHE A 85 -0.87 2.89 9.69
C PHE A 85 -0.93 2.22 8.32
N ASN A 86 -0.42 0.99 8.24
CA ASN A 86 -0.36 0.19 7.00
C ASN A 86 0.39 0.90 5.85
N VAL A 87 1.37 1.73 6.20
CA VAL A 87 2.26 2.40 5.24
C VAL A 87 3.45 1.52 4.90
N ALA A 88 4.07 0.91 5.92
CA ALA A 88 5.14 -0.06 5.73
C ALA A 88 4.61 -1.36 5.10
N ASP A 89 5.48 -2.06 4.37
CA ASP A 89 5.18 -3.40 3.86
C ASP A 89 5.16 -4.46 4.98
N ALA A 90 4.86 -5.71 4.62
CA ALA A 90 4.82 -6.83 5.56
C ALA A 90 6.15 -7.11 6.27
N ASN A 91 7.27 -6.61 5.73
CA ASN A 91 8.61 -6.74 6.30
C ASN A 91 9.01 -5.51 7.13
N GLY A 92 8.11 -4.52 7.28
CA GLY A 92 8.38 -3.28 8.00
C GLY A 92 9.17 -2.25 7.19
N ASN A 93 9.39 -2.46 5.88
CA ASN A 93 10.06 -1.49 5.04
C ASN A 93 9.11 -0.35 4.67
N LEU A 94 9.61 0.87 4.78
CA LEU A 94 8.87 2.05 4.36
C LEU A 94 8.93 2.22 2.83
N PRO A 95 7.84 2.67 2.20
CA PRO A 95 7.82 2.95 0.77
C PRO A 95 8.62 4.21 0.43
N ASP A 96 8.99 4.35 -0.84
CA ASP A 96 9.49 5.63 -1.36
C ASP A 96 8.40 6.71 -1.27
N ARG A 97 8.78 7.95 -0.96
CA ARG A 97 7.88 9.11 -0.89
C ARG A 97 7.07 9.31 -2.16
N SER A 98 7.64 9.04 -3.33
CA SER A 98 6.98 9.17 -4.64
C SER A 98 5.76 8.25 -4.82
N ARG A 99 5.66 7.18 -4.02
CA ARG A 99 4.53 6.25 -4.02
C ARG A 99 3.36 6.70 -3.15
N LEU A 100 3.58 7.72 -2.33
CA LEU A 100 2.58 8.29 -1.42
C LEU A 100 2.02 9.58 -2.00
N ARG A 101 0.70 9.75 -1.89
CA ARG A 101 0.02 11.01 -2.20
C ARG A 101 -0.94 11.34 -1.08
N ILE A 102 -0.90 12.59 -0.60
CA ILE A 102 -1.86 13.09 0.38
C ILE A 102 -2.78 14.07 -0.34
N LEU A 103 -4.07 13.81 -0.35
CA LEU A 103 -5.06 14.76 -0.84
C LEU A 103 -5.73 15.45 0.35
N VAL A 104 -5.85 16.78 0.31
CA VAL A 104 -6.64 17.55 1.28
C VAL A 104 -7.56 18.49 0.51
N GLY A 105 -8.87 18.32 0.64
CA GLY A 105 -9.86 19.11 -0.11
C GLY A 105 -9.60 19.06 -1.62
N ASP A 106 -9.35 17.85 -2.15
CA ASP A 106 -8.98 17.57 -3.54
C ASP A 106 -7.66 18.18 -4.05
N VAL A 107 -6.88 18.83 -3.17
CA VAL A 107 -5.53 19.32 -3.49
C VAL A 107 -4.50 18.26 -3.13
N GLU A 108 -3.67 17.85 -4.10
CA GLU A 108 -2.59 16.89 -3.89
C GLU A 108 -1.36 17.55 -3.22
N HIS A 109 -0.77 16.83 -2.27
CA HIS A 109 0.41 17.21 -1.51
C HIS A 109 1.47 16.12 -1.61
N GLN A 110 2.71 16.55 -1.78
CA GLN A 110 3.88 15.67 -1.77
C GLN A 110 4.33 15.42 -0.33
N VAL A 111 4.65 14.17 -0.02
CA VAL A 111 5.24 13.79 1.26
C VAL A 111 6.70 14.23 1.28
N THR A 112 7.08 15.05 2.27
CA THR A 112 8.43 15.58 2.44
C THR A 112 9.29 14.70 3.33
N ALA A 113 8.71 14.03 4.33
CA ALA A 113 9.42 13.08 5.19
C ALA A 113 8.54 11.90 5.59
N ILE A 114 9.18 10.75 5.83
CA ILE A 114 8.55 9.53 6.35
C ILE A 114 9.35 9.11 7.56
N THR A 115 8.75 9.21 8.74
CA THR A 115 9.43 8.88 10.00
C THR A 115 8.70 7.71 10.67
N PRO A 116 9.33 6.53 10.82
CA PRO A 116 8.70 5.42 11.49
C PRO A 116 8.54 5.71 12.98
N ASN A 117 7.38 5.38 13.54
CA ASN A 117 7.13 5.35 14.97
C ASN A 117 7.04 3.89 15.43
N GLN A 118 8.20 3.36 15.84
CA GLN A 118 8.41 1.98 16.25
C GLN A 118 7.53 1.56 17.45
N GLN A 119 7.07 2.52 18.26
CA GLN A 119 6.37 2.24 19.52
C GLN A 119 4.91 1.81 19.30
N PHE A 120 4.29 2.25 18.19
CA PHE A 120 2.90 1.96 17.86
C PHE A 120 2.71 1.35 16.47
N GLY A 121 3.80 1.02 15.76
CA GLY A 121 3.71 0.54 14.37
C GLY A 121 3.12 1.56 13.40
N SER A 122 3.13 2.84 13.77
CA SER A 122 2.66 3.94 12.93
C SER A 122 3.82 4.59 12.20
N THR A 123 3.50 5.39 11.20
CA THR A 123 4.45 6.18 10.41
C THR A 123 3.96 7.61 10.38
N MET A 124 4.84 8.54 10.70
CA MET A 124 4.56 9.96 10.54
C MET A 124 4.91 10.39 9.12
N LEU A 125 3.92 10.87 8.38
CA LEU A 125 4.10 11.43 7.04
C LEU A 125 4.07 12.94 7.12
N THR A 126 5.18 13.60 6.84
CA THR A 126 5.25 15.06 6.86
C THR A 126 4.93 15.62 5.48
N PHE A 127 4.15 16.69 5.43
CA PHE A 127 3.85 17.45 4.22
C PHE A 127 3.52 18.91 4.60
N THR A 128 3.64 19.83 3.65
CA THR A 128 3.23 21.24 3.84
C THR A 128 1.84 21.43 3.27
N LEU A 129 0.88 21.93 4.06
CA LEU A 129 -0.48 22.19 3.59
C LEU A 129 -0.48 23.31 2.54
N SER A 130 -1.03 23.06 1.36
CA SER A 130 -1.05 24.02 0.27
C SER A 130 -1.95 25.23 0.57
N ASN A 131 -1.55 26.39 0.07
CA ASN A 131 -2.37 27.61 0.13
C ASN A 131 -3.66 27.53 -0.71
N SER A 132 -3.74 26.56 -1.62
CA SER A 132 -4.90 26.31 -2.48
C SER A 132 -6.00 25.50 -1.79
N VAL A 133 -5.75 24.91 -0.61
CA VAL A 133 -6.76 24.15 0.12
C VAL A 133 -7.86 25.09 0.62
N PRO A 134 -9.16 24.79 0.39
CA PRO A 134 -10.25 25.63 0.91
C PRO A 134 -10.29 25.65 2.44
N THR A 135 -10.79 26.74 3.01
CA THR A 135 -11.05 26.84 4.46
C THR A 135 -12.28 26.03 4.85
N GLY A 136 -12.37 25.64 6.12
CA GLY A 136 -13.47 24.83 6.66
C GLY A 136 -13.06 23.37 6.89
N GLU A 137 -14.03 22.49 7.04
CA GLU A 137 -13.78 21.06 7.20
C GLU A 137 -13.41 20.45 5.85
N GLN A 138 -12.18 19.94 5.75
CA GLN A 138 -11.62 19.37 4.53
C GLN A 138 -11.37 17.88 4.69
N GLN A 139 -11.68 17.12 3.65
CA GLN A 139 -11.33 15.71 3.61
C GLN A 139 -9.84 15.54 3.34
N LEU A 140 -9.16 14.76 4.18
CA LEU A 140 -7.83 14.22 3.95
C LEU A 140 -7.93 12.75 3.52
N ARG A 141 -7.17 12.38 2.48
CA ARG A 141 -6.94 10.98 2.07
C ARG A 141 -5.47 10.73 1.82
N LEU A 142 -5.01 9.53 2.16
CA LEU A 142 -3.69 9.02 1.83
C LEU A 142 -3.82 7.92 0.78
N THR A 143 -3.06 8.03 -0.31
CA THR A 143 -2.97 6.99 -1.34
C THR A 143 -1.57 6.41 -1.37
N LEU A 144 -1.48 5.08 -1.43
CA LEU A 144 -0.26 4.29 -1.57
C LEU A 144 -0.47 3.23 -2.65
N ASP A 145 0.24 3.35 -3.77
CA ASP A 145 0.15 2.44 -4.92
C ASP A 145 -1.29 2.21 -5.42
N GLY A 146 -2.07 3.28 -5.50
CA GLY A 146 -3.48 3.23 -5.92
C GLY A 146 -4.47 2.76 -4.84
N ARG A 147 -3.99 2.36 -3.66
CA ARG A 147 -4.84 2.06 -2.50
C ARG A 147 -5.06 3.32 -1.69
N SER A 148 -6.31 3.70 -1.46
CA SER A 148 -6.65 4.92 -0.74
C SER A 148 -7.20 4.63 0.65
N SER A 149 -6.83 5.48 1.60
CA SER A 149 -7.41 5.47 2.94
C SER A 149 -8.88 5.87 2.91
N LEU A 150 -9.56 5.57 4.01
CA LEU A 150 -10.83 6.24 4.33
C LEU A 150 -10.61 7.76 4.52
N PRO A 151 -11.67 8.58 4.31
CA PRO A 151 -11.67 9.99 4.71
C PRO A 151 -11.21 10.18 6.15
N LEU A 152 -10.32 11.15 6.38
CA LEU A 152 -10.18 11.80 7.67
C LEU A 152 -10.52 13.29 7.50
N TYR A 153 -11.48 13.81 8.24
CA TYR A 153 -11.85 15.22 8.15
C TYR A 153 -10.98 16.07 9.07
N ILE A 154 -10.42 17.15 8.53
CA ILE A 154 -9.60 18.09 9.28
C ILE A 154 -10.10 19.53 9.08
N PRO A 155 -10.17 20.36 10.14
CA PRO A 155 -10.47 21.77 10.01
C PRO A 155 -9.26 22.55 9.48
N VAL A 156 -9.49 23.40 8.47
CA VAL A 156 -8.49 24.24 7.81
C VAL A 156 -8.90 25.72 7.89
N ARG A 157 -7.91 26.61 8.09
CA ARG A 157 -8.08 28.07 8.05
C ARG A 157 -7.00 28.79 7.23
#